data_AF-F6W6N4-F1
#
_entry.id   AF-F6W6N4-F1
#
_cell.length_a   1.000
_cell.length_b   1.000
_cell.length_c   1.000
_cell.angle_alpha   90.00
_cell.angle_beta   90.00
_cell.angle_gamma   90.00
#
_symmetry.space_group_name_H-M   'P 1'
#
loop_
_entity.id
_entity.type
_entity.pdbx_description
1 polymer ?
#
loop_
_entity_poly.entity_id
_entity_poly.type
_entity_poly.pdbx_seq_one_letter_code
_entity_poly.pdbx_strand_id
1 'polypeptide(L)'
;MSDSKEPRAQPLGLFEEEELITSGMNFFPRDFGFRQTRGYKSLAGCLGHAPLVLLLLSFTLFTGLLVAILIQVSKNPSSQRQEQSMQETSQDLAQLKAAVERLCRPCPWEWTFFQGNCYFMSNSQRNWHDSITACQEAGAQLVVIKSDEEQNFLQLQSSRSNRLAWMGLSDLHEENTWQWVDGSPLSPSLRRYWNRGEPNNIGEEDCVEFNGNGWNDDKCSAAKFWICKKSAASCSRDEGWLPPSVSAPLTAHAA
;
A
#
# COMPACT_ATOMS: atom_id res chain seq x y z
N MET A 1 32.51 -41.57 -0.89
CA MET A 1 31.19 -42.05 -0.45
C MET A 1 30.13 -41.21 -1.12
N SER A 2 29.34 -41.87 -1.98
CA SER A 2 27.96 -41.56 -2.42
C SER A 2 27.69 -40.14 -2.95
N ASP A 3 27.54 -39.84 -4.24
CA ASP A 3 26.82 -40.49 -5.36
C ASP A 3 25.29 -40.53 -5.15
N SER A 4 24.55 -39.73 -5.92
CA SER A 4 23.13 -39.83 -6.36
C SER A 4 22.67 -38.47 -6.89
N LYS A 5 22.68 -38.19 -8.20
CA LYS A 5 21.86 -38.67 -9.33
C LYS A 5 20.48 -37.98 -9.43
N GLU A 6 20.37 -37.14 -10.45
CA GLU A 6 19.16 -36.49 -10.99
C GLU A 6 18.15 -37.51 -11.57
N PRO A 7 16.90 -37.11 -11.87
CA PRO A 7 16.62 -36.91 -13.29
C PRO A 7 15.65 -35.76 -13.66
N ARG A 8 15.97 -35.21 -14.83
CA ARG A 8 15.20 -34.37 -15.77
C ARG A 8 13.93 -35.06 -16.32
N ALA A 9 12.84 -34.30 -16.55
CA ALA A 9 12.20 -34.07 -17.86
C ALA A 9 10.85 -33.31 -17.77
N GLN A 10 10.70 -32.32 -18.66
CA GLN A 10 9.45 -31.64 -19.08
C GLN A 10 8.75 -32.48 -20.20
N PRO A 11 7.77 -32.03 -21.04
CA PRO A 11 6.95 -30.79 -21.07
C PRO A 11 5.45 -30.97 -21.54
N LEU A 12 4.76 -29.82 -21.70
CA LEU A 12 3.82 -29.42 -22.76
C LEU A 12 2.30 -29.75 -22.71
N GLY A 13 1.53 -28.65 -22.90
CA GLY A 13 0.28 -28.57 -23.67
C GLY A 13 -1.02 -28.54 -22.85
N LEU A 14 -2.11 -27.90 -23.25
CA LEU A 14 -2.45 -26.93 -24.29
C LEU A 14 -3.98 -26.67 -24.11
N PHE A 15 -4.43 -25.43 -24.28
CA PHE A 15 -5.78 -24.95 -24.66
C PHE A 15 -7.10 -25.39 -23.96
N GLU A 16 -7.92 -24.35 -23.80
CA GLU A 16 -9.36 -24.22 -24.11
C GLU A 16 -10.46 -24.73 -23.14
N GLU A 17 -11.19 -23.71 -22.67
CA GLU A 17 -12.65 -23.52 -22.71
C GLU A 17 -13.64 -24.44 -21.99
N GLU A 18 -14.45 -23.74 -21.18
CA GLU A 18 -15.90 -23.79 -21.01
C GLU A 18 -16.64 -24.96 -20.34
N GLU A 19 -17.25 -24.56 -19.22
CA GLU A 19 -18.66 -24.71 -18.82
C GLU A 19 -19.30 -26.05 -18.39
N LEU A 20 -20.09 -25.86 -17.32
CA LEU A 20 -21.43 -26.38 -17.05
C LEU A 20 -21.64 -27.61 -16.10
N ILE A 21 -22.25 -27.25 -14.96
CA ILE A 21 -23.25 -27.94 -14.10
C ILE A 21 -22.92 -29.28 -13.40
N THR A 22 -23.13 -29.25 -12.08
CA THR A 22 -24.13 -30.01 -11.27
C THR A 22 -23.56 -30.82 -10.09
N SER A 23 -24.22 -30.61 -8.95
CA SER A 23 -24.56 -31.59 -7.91
C SER A 23 -23.54 -31.90 -6.80
N GLY A 24 -23.89 -31.45 -5.59
CA GLY A 24 -24.18 -32.32 -4.45
C GLY A 24 -23.01 -32.87 -3.63
N MET A 25 -22.96 -32.49 -2.34
CA MET A 25 -22.34 -33.31 -1.29
C MET A 25 -23.28 -33.50 -0.10
N ASN A 26 -23.47 -34.77 0.23
CA ASN A 26 -24.28 -35.38 1.27
C ASN A 26 -23.44 -35.69 2.54
N PHE A 27 -24.14 -36.22 3.55
CA PHE A 27 -23.73 -37.13 4.66
C PHE A 27 -23.64 -36.51 6.08
N PHE A 28 -24.60 -36.76 7.00
CA PHE A 28 -24.89 -37.96 7.87
C PHE A 28 -23.88 -38.12 9.03
N PRO A 29 -24.22 -38.63 10.26
CA PRO A 29 -25.12 -39.75 10.63
C PRO A 29 -25.99 -39.48 11.91
N ARG A 30 -26.69 -40.38 12.63
CA ARG A 30 -27.45 -41.64 12.51
C ARG A 30 -27.48 -42.25 13.93
N ASP A 31 -28.67 -42.56 14.50
CA ASP A 31 -28.98 -43.56 15.56
C ASP A 31 -30.35 -43.21 16.21
N PHE A 32 -31.27 -44.08 16.68
CA PHE A 32 -31.37 -45.51 16.98
C PHE A 32 -32.90 -45.86 16.94
N GLY A 33 -33.36 -46.79 16.09
CA GLY A 33 -34.01 -48.07 16.46
C GLY A 33 -35.40 -48.04 17.10
N PHE A 34 -36.45 -48.51 16.39
CA PHE A 34 -37.41 -49.50 16.92
C PHE A 34 -38.22 -50.21 15.82
N ARG A 35 -38.64 -51.41 16.17
CA ARG A 35 -39.03 -52.56 15.35
C ARG A 35 -40.51 -52.54 14.93
N GLN A 36 -40.73 -53.09 13.74
CA GLN A 36 -41.97 -53.29 12.98
C GLN A 36 -43.13 -53.95 13.78
N THR A 37 -44.36 -53.47 13.61
CA THR A 37 -45.52 -54.31 13.20
C THR A 37 -46.76 -53.46 12.83
N ARG A 38 -47.50 -53.97 11.83
CA ARG A 38 -48.96 -53.83 11.61
C ARG A 38 -49.51 -52.54 10.98
N GLY A 39 -49.56 -52.57 9.64
CA GLY A 39 -50.75 -52.22 8.87
C GLY A 39 -51.18 -50.74 8.82
N TYR A 40 -50.59 -49.96 7.93
CA TYR A 40 -51.31 -48.86 7.28
C TYR A 40 -51.70 -49.29 5.87
N LYS A 41 -53.00 -49.53 5.69
CA LYS A 41 -53.60 -49.68 4.37
C LYS A 41 -53.25 -48.44 3.55
N SER A 42 -52.84 -48.68 2.30
CA SER A 42 -52.79 -47.67 1.26
C SER A 42 -54.09 -46.87 1.26
N LEU A 43 -54.02 -45.63 1.73
CA LEU A 43 -54.93 -44.56 1.37
C LEU A 43 -54.13 -43.65 0.44
N ALA A 44 -53.90 -44.14 -0.78
CA ALA A 44 -53.85 -43.28 -1.95
C ALA A 44 -55.23 -42.62 -2.10
N GLY A 45 -55.55 -41.72 -1.17
CA GLY A 45 -56.65 -40.79 -1.27
C GLY A 45 -56.15 -39.63 -2.11
N CYS A 46 -56.82 -39.36 -3.21
CA CYS A 46 -56.63 -38.20 -4.04
C CYS A 46 -56.62 -36.93 -3.16
N LEU A 47 -55.44 -36.48 -2.75
CA LEU A 47 -55.20 -35.06 -2.55
C LEU A 47 -55.32 -34.48 -3.95
N GLY A 48 -56.54 -34.11 -4.33
CA GLY A 48 -56.84 -33.55 -5.65
C GLY A 48 -55.90 -32.39 -5.94
N HIS A 49 -55.86 -31.88 -7.17
CA HIS A 49 -55.05 -30.70 -7.47
C HIS A 49 -55.42 -29.47 -6.61
N ALA A 50 -56.55 -29.52 -5.89
CA ALA A 50 -57.07 -28.45 -5.06
C ALA A 50 -56.14 -27.91 -3.95
N PRO A 51 -55.45 -28.70 -3.09
CA PRO A 51 -54.61 -28.17 -2.01
C PRO A 51 -53.29 -27.57 -2.50
N LEU A 52 -52.69 -28.14 -3.56
CA LEU A 52 -51.47 -27.60 -4.17
C LEU A 52 -51.77 -26.27 -4.89
N VAL A 53 -52.90 -26.20 -5.60
CA VAL A 53 -53.38 -24.96 -6.22
C VAL A 53 -53.68 -23.91 -5.14
N LEU A 54 -54.30 -24.28 -4.02
CA LEU A 54 -54.53 -23.37 -2.89
C LEU A 54 -53.22 -22.83 -2.29
N LEU A 55 -52.19 -23.69 -2.15
CA LEU A 55 -50.88 -23.30 -1.64
C LEU A 55 -50.17 -22.32 -2.58
N LEU A 56 -50.17 -22.59 -3.88
CA LEU A 56 -49.59 -21.68 -4.87
C LEU A 56 -50.32 -20.33 -4.89
N LEU A 57 -51.65 -20.35 -4.82
CA LEU A 57 -52.46 -19.14 -4.70
C LEU A 57 -52.15 -18.36 -3.40
N SER A 58 -51.95 -19.05 -2.28
CA SER A 58 -51.59 -18.40 -1.03
C SER A 58 -50.20 -17.75 -1.07
N PHE A 59 -49.24 -18.39 -1.73
CA PHE A 59 -47.88 -17.88 -1.88
C PHE A 59 -47.82 -16.68 -2.83
N THR A 60 -48.58 -16.70 -3.94
CA THR A 60 -48.65 -15.55 -4.86
C THR A 60 -49.33 -14.35 -4.22
N LEU A 61 -50.37 -14.58 -3.41
CA LEU A 61 -51.01 -13.51 -2.63
C LEU A 61 -50.05 -12.92 -1.58
N PHE A 62 -49.32 -13.77 -0.86
CA PHE A 62 -48.37 -13.33 0.16
C PHE A 62 -47.19 -12.56 -0.45
N THR A 63 -46.63 -13.04 -1.55
CA THR A 63 -45.56 -12.34 -2.28
C THR A 63 -46.06 -11.03 -2.87
N GLY A 64 -47.27 -10.98 -3.43
CA GLY A 64 -47.91 -9.74 -3.90
C GLY A 64 -48.11 -8.72 -2.78
N LEU A 65 -48.56 -9.16 -1.60
CA LEU A 65 -48.72 -8.30 -0.42
C LEU A 65 -47.36 -7.78 0.10
N LEU A 66 -46.34 -8.65 0.17
CA LEU A 66 -44.98 -8.25 0.55
C LEU A 66 -44.43 -7.20 -0.41
N VAL A 67 -44.55 -7.41 -1.73
CA VAL A 67 -44.10 -6.44 -2.73
C VAL A 67 -44.83 -5.11 -2.58
N ALA A 68 -46.15 -5.12 -2.34
CA ALA A 68 -46.92 -3.90 -2.11
C ALA A 68 -46.43 -3.14 -0.86
N ILE A 69 -46.14 -3.84 0.24
CA ILE A 69 -45.58 -3.24 1.46
C ILE A 69 -44.20 -2.64 1.19
N LEU A 70 -43.31 -3.35 0.50
CA LEU A 70 -41.98 -2.86 0.14
C LEU A 70 -42.06 -1.59 -0.72
N ILE A 71 -42.99 -1.54 -1.68
CA ILE A 71 -43.23 -0.34 -2.51
C ILE A 71 -43.74 0.84 -1.66
N GLN A 72 -44.58 0.59 -0.66
CA GLN A 72 -45.08 1.64 0.24
C GLN A 72 -43.98 2.17 1.16
N VAL A 73 -43.12 1.29 1.68
CA VAL A 73 -41.97 1.69 2.49
C VAL A 73 -40.94 2.45 1.63
N SER A 74 -40.65 1.99 0.41
CA SER A 74 -39.72 2.67 -0.49
C SER A 74 -40.21 4.04 -0.97
N LYS A 75 -41.53 4.27 -0.96
CA LYS A 75 -42.15 5.56 -1.30
C LYS A 75 -42.49 6.42 -0.08
N ASN A 76 -42.28 5.90 1.13
CA ASN A 76 -42.51 6.65 2.35
C ASN A 76 -41.56 7.87 2.34
N PRO A 77 -42.09 9.11 2.36
CA PRO A 77 -41.27 10.32 2.29
C PRO A 77 -40.23 10.42 3.41
N SER A 78 -40.47 9.79 4.56
CA SER A 78 -39.51 9.73 5.67
C SER A 78 -38.35 8.77 5.39
N SER A 79 -38.60 7.60 4.80
CA SER A 79 -37.57 6.62 4.43
C SER A 79 -36.67 7.17 3.33
N GLN A 80 -37.24 7.78 2.28
CA GLN A 80 -36.47 8.38 1.21
C GLN A 80 -35.62 9.56 1.69
N ARG A 81 -36.15 10.41 2.57
CA ARG A 81 -35.39 11.55 3.14
C ARG A 81 -34.21 11.08 3.98
N GLN A 82 -34.36 9.96 4.69
CA GLN A 82 -33.29 9.40 5.50
C GLN A 82 -32.18 8.78 4.65
N GLU A 83 -32.52 8.07 3.57
CA GLU A 83 -31.55 7.55 2.59
C GLU A 83 -30.84 8.67 1.83
N GLN A 84 -31.58 9.69 1.38
CA GLN A 84 -31.01 10.88 0.72
C GLN A 84 -30.04 11.63 1.65
N SER A 85 -30.44 11.86 2.91
CA SER A 85 -29.58 12.51 3.90
C SER A 85 -28.31 11.70 4.20
N MET A 86 -28.41 10.36 4.27
CA MET A 86 -27.24 9.49 4.43
C MET A 86 -26.31 9.54 3.22
N GLN A 87 -26.87 9.65 2.02
CA GLN A 87 -26.08 9.73 0.79
C GLN A 87 -25.40 11.11 0.64
N GLU A 88 -26.11 12.19 0.97
CA GLU A 88 -25.55 13.55 1.01
C GLU A 88 -24.40 13.64 2.01
N THR A 89 -24.59 13.14 3.24
CA THR A 89 -23.53 13.13 4.27
C THR A 89 -22.32 12.28 3.86
N SER A 90 -22.53 11.14 3.20
CA SER A 90 -21.43 10.32 2.66
C SER A 90 -20.67 11.04 1.56
N GLN A 91 -21.38 11.77 0.68
CA GLN A 91 -20.77 12.53 -0.40
C GLN A 91 -19.98 13.72 0.13
N ASP A 92 -20.55 14.45 1.09
CA ASP A 92 -19.89 15.58 1.75
C ASP A 92 -18.64 15.13 2.51
N LEU A 93 -18.70 13.97 3.19
CA LEU A 93 -17.53 13.39 3.86
C LEU A 93 -16.45 13.01 2.85
N ALA A 94 -16.81 12.43 1.70
CA ALA A 94 -15.85 12.11 0.65
C ALA A 94 -15.20 13.36 0.05
N GLN A 95 -15.98 14.42 -0.17
CA GLN A 95 -15.46 15.70 -0.64
C GLN A 95 -14.56 16.36 0.39
N LEU A 96 -14.94 16.33 1.67
CA LEU A 96 -14.14 16.86 2.76
C LEU A 96 -12.83 16.09 2.91
N LYS A 97 -12.86 14.76 2.82
CA LYS A 97 -11.65 13.91 2.85
C LYS A 97 -10.71 14.27 1.70
N ALA A 98 -11.22 14.35 0.47
CA ALA A 98 -10.42 14.72 -0.69
C ALA A 98 -9.86 16.16 -0.58
N ALA A 99 -10.64 17.10 -0.02
CA ALA A 99 -10.19 18.47 0.22
C ALA A 99 -9.07 18.52 1.28
N VAL A 100 -9.19 17.73 2.36
CA VAL A 100 -8.16 17.62 3.40
C VAL A 100 -6.89 16.94 2.87
N GLU A 101 -7.02 15.92 2.03
CA GLU A 101 -5.87 15.29 1.36
C GLU A 101 -5.12 16.27 0.46
N ARG A 102 -5.81 17.21 -0.19
CA ARG A 102 -5.17 18.30 -0.96
C ARG A 102 -4.42 19.31 -0.10
N LEU A 103 -4.76 19.44 1.19
CA LEU A 103 -4.02 20.28 2.13
C LEU A 103 -2.79 19.58 2.69
N CYS A 104 -2.69 18.26 2.56
CA CYS A 104 -1.54 17.53 3.03
C CYS A 104 -0.32 17.84 2.14
N ARG A 105 0.71 18.41 2.77
CA ARG A 105 2.02 18.57 2.16
C ARG A 105 2.91 17.41 2.64
N PRO A 106 3.23 16.43 1.79
CA PRO A 106 3.95 15.23 2.21
C PRO A 106 5.44 15.52 2.53
N CYS A 107 5.95 16.68 2.13
CA CYS A 107 7.32 17.13 2.39
C CYS A 107 7.35 18.49 3.10
N PRO A 108 8.38 18.78 3.92
CA PRO A 108 8.57 20.09 4.51
C PRO A 108 8.67 21.24 3.47
N TRP A 109 8.59 22.48 3.94
CA TRP A 109 8.93 23.65 3.12
C TRP A 109 10.37 23.56 2.61
N GLU A 110 10.59 23.96 1.36
CA GLU A 110 11.89 23.86 0.67
C GLU A 110 12.41 22.44 0.40
N TRP A 111 11.59 21.40 0.60
CA TRP A 111 11.89 20.03 0.19
C TRP A 111 11.11 19.65 -1.06
N THR A 112 11.75 18.92 -1.97
CA THR A 112 11.16 18.44 -3.21
C THR A 112 10.63 17.03 -3.03
N PHE A 113 9.37 16.78 -3.39
CA PHE A 113 8.79 15.43 -3.39
C PHE A 113 9.17 14.69 -4.67
N PHE A 114 9.62 13.44 -4.53
CA PHE A 114 9.79 12.52 -5.65
C PHE A 114 9.61 11.07 -5.17
N GLN A 115 8.70 10.34 -5.81
CA GLN A 115 8.43 8.90 -5.57
C GLN A 115 8.39 8.51 -4.08
N GLY A 116 7.54 9.17 -3.29
CA GLY A 116 7.34 8.84 -1.87
C GLY A 116 8.45 9.30 -0.93
N ASN A 117 9.43 10.07 -1.42
CA ASN A 117 10.51 10.64 -0.62
C ASN A 117 10.58 12.16 -0.79
N CYS A 118 11.19 12.81 0.19
CA CYS A 118 11.47 14.23 0.24
C CYS A 118 12.97 14.45 0.15
N TYR A 119 13.36 15.37 -0.73
CA TYR A 119 14.76 15.71 -1.00
C TYR A 119 15.03 17.17 -0.65
N PHE A 120 16.10 17.42 0.08
CA PHE A 120 16.54 18.76 0.40
C PHE A 120 17.84 19.05 -0.33
N MET A 121 17.81 20.05 -1.21
CA MET A 121 19.00 20.57 -1.88
C MET A 121 19.51 21.75 -1.05
N SER A 122 20.68 21.58 -0.46
CA SER A 122 21.29 22.63 0.37
C SER A 122 21.49 23.95 -0.39
N ASN A 123 21.50 25.05 0.38
CA ASN A 123 21.81 26.39 -0.10
C ASN A 123 23.19 26.89 0.35
N SER A 124 23.92 26.07 1.10
CA SER A 124 25.29 26.31 1.57
C SER A 124 26.16 25.12 1.20
N GLN A 125 27.47 25.23 1.43
CA GLN A 125 28.43 24.18 1.13
C GLN A 125 29.08 23.65 2.41
N ARG A 126 29.35 22.34 2.46
CA ARG A 126 29.97 21.62 3.58
C ARG A 126 30.87 20.50 3.04
N ASN A 127 31.80 20.03 3.85
CA ASN A 127 32.52 18.79 3.54
C ASN A 127 31.56 17.58 3.64
N TRP A 128 32.00 16.41 3.18
CA TRP A 128 31.12 15.24 3.08
C TRP A 128 30.60 14.76 4.45
N HIS A 129 31.47 14.71 5.46
CA HIS A 129 31.13 14.30 6.83
C HIS A 129 30.14 15.27 7.52
N ASP A 130 30.35 16.58 7.35
CA ASP A 130 29.46 17.62 7.87
C ASP A 130 28.12 17.62 7.14
N SER A 131 28.08 17.15 5.89
CA SER A 131 26.86 16.98 5.10
C SER A 131 26.02 15.80 5.58
N ILE A 132 26.67 14.68 5.98
CA ILE A 132 25.99 13.57 6.67
C ILE A 132 25.34 14.08 7.95
N THR A 133 26.11 14.78 8.78
CA THR A 133 25.63 15.34 10.05
C THR A 133 24.45 16.29 9.82
N ALA A 134 24.54 17.19 8.83
CA ALA A 134 23.46 18.11 8.49
C ALA A 134 22.15 17.40 8.09
N CYS A 135 22.24 16.28 7.36
CA CYS A 135 21.06 15.50 7.03
C CYS A 135 20.47 14.80 8.25
N GLN A 136 21.31 14.24 9.13
CA GLN A 136 20.88 13.61 10.37
C GLN A 136 20.16 14.60 11.30
N GLU A 137 20.68 15.82 11.45
CA GLU A 137 20.05 16.92 12.20
C GLU A 137 18.65 17.27 11.66
N ALA A 138 18.41 17.08 10.36
CA ALA A 138 17.12 17.30 9.71
C ALA A 138 16.18 16.07 9.71
N GLY A 139 16.55 15.01 10.44
CA GLY A 139 15.83 13.73 10.46
C GLY A 139 15.84 13.03 9.10
N ALA A 140 16.95 13.13 8.38
CA ALA A 140 17.14 12.61 7.04
C ALA A 140 18.51 11.92 6.91
N GLN A 141 18.83 11.43 5.72
CA GLN A 141 20.12 10.84 5.39
C GLN A 141 20.72 11.57 4.18
N LEU A 142 22.06 11.66 4.12
CA LEU A 142 22.72 12.05 2.88
C LEU A 142 22.32 11.06 1.78
N VAL A 143 21.93 11.57 0.61
CA VAL A 143 21.08 10.81 -0.31
C VAL A 143 21.69 9.46 -0.71
N VAL A 144 20.92 8.39 -0.50
CA VAL A 144 21.20 7.04 -0.98
C VAL A 144 20.25 6.72 -2.13
N ILE A 145 20.85 6.46 -3.29
CA ILE A 145 20.12 6.28 -4.54
C ILE A 145 19.77 4.80 -4.72
N LYS A 146 18.49 4.52 -4.96
CA LYS A 146 17.96 3.14 -5.05
C LYS A 146 17.45 2.74 -6.43
N SER A 147 17.32 3.69 -7.35
CA SER A 147 16.79 3.43 -8.70
C SER A 147 17.41 4.37 -9.73
N ASP A 148 17.28 3.98 -11.00
CA ASP A 148 17.73 4.78 -12.14
C ASP A 148 16.87 6.04 -12.31
N GLU A 149 15.57 5.95 -11.99
CA GLU A 149 14.64 7.07 -12.00
C GLU A 149 15.04 8.12 -10.96
N GLU A 150 15.40 7.69 -9.75
CA GLU A 150 15.90 8.57 -8.70
C GLU A 150 17.24 9.21 -9.08
N GLN A 151 18.17 8.43 -9.62
CA GLN A 151 19.45 8.95 -10.11
C GLN A 151 19.23 10.06 -11.16
N ASN A 152 18.42 9.79 -12.18
CA ASN A 152 18.14 10.75 -13.24
C ASN A 152 17.46 12.01 -12.72
N PHE A 153 16.52 11.85 -11.78
CA PHE A 153 15.88 12.99 -11.10
C PHE A 153 16.92 13.87 -10.41
N LEU A 154 17.78 13.31 -9.56
CA LEU A 154 18.78 14.06 -8.80
C LEU A 154 19.85 14.68 -9.70
N GLN A 155 20.34 13.94 -10.70
CA GLN A 155 21.30 14.45 -11.68
C GLN A 155 20.76 15.69 -12.39
N LEU A 156 19.48 15.69 -12.77
CA LEU A 156 18.84 16.83 -13.42
C LEU A 156 18.75 18.05 -12.50
N GLN A 157 18.51 17.87 -11.20
CA GLN A 157 18.46 18.98 -10.23
C GLN A 157 19.84 19.61 -10.04
N SER A 158 20.88 18.78 -9.87
CA SER A 158 22.27 19.25 -9.74
C SER A 158 22.76 19.95 -11.01
N SER A 159 22.50 19.34 -12.18
CA SER A 159 22.85 19.89 -13.50
C SER A 159 22.19 21.25 -13.77
N ARG A 160 20.88 21.37 -13.56
CA ARG A 160 20.13 22.63 -13.79
C ARG A 160 20.58 23.77 -12.90
N SER A 161 21.01 23.46 -11.68
CA SER A 161 21.51 24.46 -10.73
C SER A 161 23.01 24.74 -10.90
N ASN A 162 23.70 23.99 -11.76
CA ASN A 162 25.16 24.01 -11.92
C ASN A 162 25.88 23.89 -10.56
N ARG A 163 25.35 23.04 -9.67
CA ARG A 163 25.87 22.81 -8.33
C ARG A 163 26.51 21.42 -8.27
N LEU A 164 27.76 21.40 -7.80
CA LEU A 164 28.41 20.19 -7.33
C LEU A 164 27.83 19.80 -5.98
N ALA A 165 27.34 18.57 -5.85
CA ALA A 165 26.61 18.16 -4.66
C ALA A 165 27.00 16.76 -4.18
N TRP A 166 27.27 16.62 -2.89
CA TRP A 166 27.53 15.35 -2.24
C TRP A 166 26.32 14.42 -2.26
N MET A 167 26.60 13.13 -2.46
CA MET A 167 25.69 12.03 -2.18
C MET A 167 26.28 11.11 -1.11
N GLY A 168 25.45 10.23 -0.56
CA GLY A 168 25.85 9.34 0.53
C GLY A 168 26.62 8.11 0.05
N LEU A 169 27.59 8.27 -0.85
CA LEU A 169 28.41 7.20 -1.41
C LEU A 169 29.89 7.52 -1.17
N SER A 170 30.66 6.53 -0.73
CA SER A 170 32.09 6.64 -0.45
C SER A 170 32.77 5.26 -0.51
N ASP A 171 34.08 5.21 -0.68
CA ASP A 171 34.89 4.00 -0.49
C ASP A 171 35.93 4.12 0.64
N LEU A 172 35.74 5.10 1.54
CA LEU A 172 36.51 5.34 2.77
C LEU A 172 36.84 4.10 3.62
N HIS A 173 36.01 3.05 3.58
CA HIS A 173 36.24 1.82 4.34
C HIS A 173 37.27 0.91 3.67
N GLU A 174 37.19 0.77 2.34
CA GLU A 174 38.03 -0.08 1.53
C GLU A 174 38.10 0.50 0.12
N GLU A 175 39.27 1.02 -0.23
CA GLU A 175 39.61 1.58 -1.53
C GLU A 175 39.08 0.74 -2.70
N ASN A 176 38.42 1.38 -3.68
CA ASN A 176 37.69 0.76 -4.80
C ASN A 176 36.42 -0.04 -4.43
N THR A 177 36.00 -0.04 -3.16
CA THR A 177 34.78 -0.69 -2.68
C THR A 177 33.75 0.34 -2.23
N TRP A 178 33.00 0.85 -3.21
CA TRP A 178 31.97 1.87 -3.00
C TRP A 178 30.78 1.36 -2.18
N GLN A 179 30.50 2.04 -1.06
CA GLN A 179 29.42 1.76 -0.13
C GLN A 179 28.59 3.01 0.17
N TRP A 180 27.28 2.83 0.23
CA TRP A 180 26.35 3.86 0.64
C TRP A 180 26.38 4.06 2.17
N VAL A 181 26.03 5.25 2.64
CA VAL A 181 25.95 5.57 4.08
C VAL A 181 24.89 4.77 4.86
N ASP A 182 24.02 4.02 4.18
CA ASP A 182 23.12 3.04 4.79
C ASP A 182 23.72 1.62 4.90
N GLY A 183 24.99 1.46 4.52
CA GLY A 183 25.74 0.21 4.53
C GLY A 183 25.54 -0.66 3.29
N SER A 184 24.64 -0.31 2.37
CA SER A 184 24.45 -1.09 1.14
C SER A 184 25.61 -0.87 0.15
N PRO A 185 26.05 -1.92 -0.59
CA PRO A 185 27.10 -1.75 -1.59
C PRO A 185 26.57 -1.07 -2.86
N LEU A 186 27.45 -0.41 -3.62
CA LEU A 186 27.10 0.10 -4.95
C LEU A 186 26.78 -1.05 -5.91
N SER A 187 25.56 -1.06 -6.46
CA SER A 187 25.15 -2.08 -7.42
C SER A 187 25.90 -1.94 -8.76
N PRO A 188 26.16 -3.04 -9.48
CA PRO A 188 26.80 -2.98 -10.79
C PRO A 188 26.05 -2.12 -11.81
N SER A 189 24.71 -2.09 -11.75
CA SER A 189 23.90 -1.29 -12.68
C SER A 189 24.17 0.21 -12.50
N LEU A 190 24.32 0.69 -11.28
CA LEU A 190 24.53 2.10 -10.99
C LEU A 190 25.95 2.60 -11.33
N ARG A 191 26.94 1.71 -11.53
CA ARG A 191 28.32 2.10 -11.90
C ARG A 191 28.41 2.87 -13.22
N ARG A 192 27.42 2.76 -14.11
CA ARG A 192 27.40 3.47 -15.39
C ARG A 192 27.24 5.00 -15.24
N TYR A 193 26.93 5.49 -14.05
CA TYR A 193 26.72 6.91 -13.78
C TYR A 193 28.01 7.66 -13.46
N TRP A 194 29.13 6.97 -13.26
CA TRP A 194 30.45 7.60 -13.25
C TRP A 194 30.70 8.36 -14.55
N ASN A 195 31.26 9.57 -14.43
CA ASN A 195 31.72 10.32 -15.59
C ASN A 195 32.86 9.57 -16.29
N ARG A 196 33.11 9.94 -17.55
CA ARG A 196 34.22 9.35 -18.29
C ARG A 196 35.54 9.70 -17.62
N GLY A 197 36.25 8.68 -17.16
CA GLY A 197 37.50 8.84 -16.43
C GLY A 197 37.37 8.51 -14.95
N GLU A 198 36.15 8.45 -14.43
CA GLU A 198 35.86 8.24 -13.01
C GLU A 198 35.45 6.79 -12.70
N PRO A 199 35.65 6.34 -11.45
CA PRO A 199 36.43 7.02 -10.41
C PRO A 199 37.94 6.96 -10.68
N ASN A 200 38.67 8.04 -10.38
CA ASN A 200 40.09 8.19 -10.73
C ASN A 200 41.05 8.21 -9.53
N ASN A 201 40.52 8.40 -8.32
CA ASN A 201 41.24 8.52 -7.07
C ASN A 201 42.46 9.49 -7.12
N ILE A 202 42.30 10.69 -7.69
CA ILE A 202 43.39 11.66 -7.84
C ILE A 202 43.69 12.33 -6.49
N GLY A 203 44.59 11.68 -5.75
CA GLY A 203 45.09 12.19 -4.47
C GLY A 203 44.11 11.93 -3.32
N GLU A 204 43.62 10.69 -3.23
CA GLU A 204 42.78 10.16 -2.14
C GLU A 204 41.39 10.80 -2.15
N GLU A 205 40.62 10.44 -3.18
CA GLU A 205 39.27 10.94 -3.46
C GLU A 205 38.23 9.88 -3.11
N ASP A 206 37.81 9.84 -1.85
CA ASP A 206 37.01 8.72 -1.35
C ASP A 206 35.49 9.02 -1.27
N CYS A 207 35.05 10.20 -1.73
CA CYS A 207 33.67 10.68 -1.57
C CYS A 207 33.04 11.10 -2.89
N VAL A 208 31.76 10.76 -3.10
CA VAL A 208 31.11 10.93 -4.42
C VAL A 208 30.22 12.16 -4.49
N GLU A 209 30.39 12.93 -5.55
CA GLU A 209 29.55 14.07 -5.91
C GLU A 209 28.79 13.86 -7.23
N PHE A 210 27.69 14.60 -7.38
CA PHE A 210 27.12 14.90 -8.68
C PHE A 210 27.96 15.98 -9.37
N ASN A 211 28.49 15.67 -10.56
CA ASN A 211 29.29 16.59 -11.37
C ASN A 211 28.84 16.55 -12.83
N GLY A 212 28.24 17.65 -13.30
CA GLY A 212 27.70 17.75 -14.66
C GLY A 212 26.58 16.75 -14.94
N ASN A 213 26.87 15.74 -15.77
CA ASN A 213 25.91 14.72 -16.21
C ASN A 213 26.13 13.34 -15.57
N GLY A 214 27.08 13.22 -14.65
CA GLY A 214 27.37 11.97 -13.95
C GLY A 214 27.96 12.22 -12.58
N TRP A 215 28.70 11.23 -12.10
CA TRP A 215 29.36 11.20 -10.80
C TRP A 215 30.86 11.43 -10.93
N ASN A 216 31.44 12.01 -9.89
CA ASN A 216 32.87 12.19 -9.72
C ASN A 216 33.24 11.82 -8.27
N ASP A 217 34.35 11.14 -8.09
CA ASP A 217 34.99 10.99 -6.79
C ASP A 217 35.84 12.23 -6.52
N ASP A 218 35.77 12.76 -5.31
CA ASP A 218 36.52 13.94 -4.90
C ASP A 218 36.88 13.82 -3.42
N LYS A 219 37.82 14.64 -2.97
CA LYS A 219 38.29 14.69 -1.61
C LYS A 219 37.15 15.02 -0.67
N CYS A 220 36.92 14.15 0.30
CA CYS A 220 35.85 14.30 1.28
C CYS A 220 35.89 15.64 2.05
N SER A 221 37.06 16.30 2.12
CA SER A 221 37.25 17.61 2.75
C SER A 221 36.73 18.79 1.92
N ALA A 222 36.46 18.61 0.63
CA ALA A 222 36.00 19.68 -0.25
C ALA A 222 34.61 20.18 0.17
N ALA A 223 34.44 21.52 0.22
CA ALA A 223 33.15 22.12 0.51
C ALA A 223 32.28 22.09 -0.75
N LYS A 224 31.15 21.37 -0.70
CA LYS A 224 30.18 21.27 -1.78
C LYS A 224 28.77 21.38 -1.24
N PHE A 225 27.80 21.58 -2.13
CA PHE A 225 26.40 21.40 -1.74
C PHE A 225 26.18 19.94 -1.36
N TRP A 226 25.07 19.64 -0.71
CA TRP A 226 24.66 18.27 -0.40
C TRP A 226 23.16 18.09 -0.61
N ILE A 227 22.75 16.84 -0.77
CA ILE A 227 21.35 16.45 -0.92
C ILE A 227 20.95 15.49 0.19
N CYS A 228 19.96 15.87 0.99
CA CYS A 228 19.36 14.96 1.97
C CYS A 228 18.13 14.27 1.40
N LYS A 229 17.83 13.06 1.90
CA LYS A 229 16.64 12.27 1.57
C LYS A 229 15.97 11.77 2.85
N LYS A 230 14.65 11.83 2.90
CA LYS A 230 13.82 11.13 3.89
C LYS A 230 12.49 10.69 3.30
N SER A 231 11.84 9.70 3.91
CA SER A 231 10.50 9.29 3.50
C SER A 231 9.49 10.43 3.67
N ALA A 232 8.56 10.53 2.73
CA ALA A 232 7.50 11.51 2.80
C ALA A 232 6.46 11.13 3.87
N ALA A 233 5.83 12.12 4.50
CA ALA A 233 4.81 11.89 5.50
C ALA A 233 3.55 11.29 4.85
N SER A 234 2.91 10.34 5.55
CA SER A 234 1.63 9.78 5.13
C SER A 234 0.51 10.81 5.31
N CYS A 235 -0.23 11.07 4.23
CA CYS A 235 -1.40 11.96 4.26
C CYS A 235 -2.68 11.28 4.78
N SER A 236 -2.62 9.99 5.09
CA SER A 236 -3.71 9.22 5.68
C SER A 236 -3.69 9.34 7.21
N ARG A 237 -4.75 9.92 7.78
CA ARG A 237 -5.09 9.71 9.20
C ARG A 237 -5.80 8.38 9.34
N ASP A 238 -5.05 7.29 9.35
CA ASP A 238 -5.46 6.05 9.98
C ASP A 238 -4.32 5.70 10.94
N GLU A 239 -4.41 6.23 12.17
CA GLU A 239 -3.75 5.78 13.41
C GLU A 239 -3.84 6.92 14.47
N GLY A 240 -4.80 6.79 15.41
CA GLY A 240 -4.49 6.98 16.82
C GLY A 240 -4.44 8.37 17.49
N TRP A 241 -5.27 9.37 17.15
CA TRP A 241 -5.56 10.47 18.11
C TRP A 241 -6.96 10.30 18.71
N LEU A 242 -7.08 9.44 19.72
CA LEU A 242 -8.21 9.50 20.64
C LEU A 242 -7.97 10.68 21.60
N PRO A 243 -8.81 11.73 21.59
CA PRO A 243 -8.75 12.73 22.66
C PRO A 243 -9.03 12.04 24.00
N PRO A 244 -8.38 12.45 25.10
CA PRO A 244 -8.66 11.90 26.42
C PRO A 244 -10.15 12.10 26.72
N SER A 245 -10.87 11.00 26.89
CA SER A 245 -12.26 11.00 27.33
C SER A 245 -12.35 11.80 28.62
N VAL A 246 -13.09 12.90 28.59
CA VAL A 246 -13.52 13.62 29.78
C VAL A 246 -14.38 12.64 30.58
N SER A 247 -13.79 12.03 31.60
CA SER A 247 -14.54 11.28 32.61
C SER A 247 -15.51 12.24 33.28
N ALA A 248 -16.81 12.07 32.97
CA ALA A 248 -17.88 12.76 33.65
C ALA A 248 -17.85 12.41 35.16
N PRO A 249 -18.17 13.35 36.06
CA PRO A 249 -18.22 13.05 37.49
C PRO A 249 -19.43 12.15 37.77
N LEU A 250 -19.19 11.00 38.38
CA LEU A 250 -20.24 10.22 39.04
C LEU A 250 -20.78 11.06 40.21
N THR A 251 -22.04 11.50 40.10
CA THR A 251 -22.78 12.08 41.20
C THR A 251 -23.02 11.03 42.28
N ALA A 252 -22.35 11.16 43.42
CA ALA A 252 -22.71 10.45 44.63
C ALA A 252 -23.78 11.24 45.39
N HIS A 253 -25.02 10.76 45.35
CA HIS A 253 -26.01 11.04 46.37
C HIS A 253 -26.14 9.81 47.27
N ALA A 254 -25.72 9.94 48.53
CA ALA A 254 -26.27 9.20 49.67
C ALA A 254 -25.65 9.71 50.97
N ALA A 255 -26.39 10.55 51.70
CA ALA A 255 -26.61 10.54 53.15
C ALA A 255 -27.44 11.77 53.53
#